data_AF-A0A6L7W5H3-F1
#
_entry.id   AF-A0A6L7W5H3-F1
#
_cell.length_a   1.000
_cell.length_b   1.000
_cell.length_c   1.000
_cell.angle_alpha   90.00
_cell.angle_beta   90.00
_cell.angle_gamma   90.00
#
_symmetry.space_group_name_H-M   'P 1'
#
loop_
_entity.id
_entity.type
_entity.pdbx_description
1 polymer ?
#
loop_
_entity_poly.entity_id
_entity_poly.type
_entity_poly.pdbx_seq_one_letter_code
_entity_poly.pdbx_strand_id
1 'polypeptide(L)'
;MNTRTLFLAWEDQEQTRQWFPIGRLDADIERPLYRFRYIEGAKRAQKELKFPPLWDFPQLLEDYKSLELFPLFRNRVIAQGRPDRTDYLGNLGLHENADPFDMLSVSGGYRVTDDYEVFPKLVKAKDGSFVCRFFLHGWRHTSRPAQERLNALKTGEELYVTLELTNPVTGLAVQLQTTDYHMIGWTPRYIV
;
A
#
# COMPACT_ATOMS: atom_id res chain seq x y z
N MET A 1 -19.19 13.60 7.25
CA MET A 1 -17.75 13.93 7.26
C MET A 1 -17.11 13.15 6.15
N ASN A 2 -16.62 13.84 5.12
CA ASN A 2 -15.94 13.22 4.00
C ASN A 2 -14.48 13.05 4.41
N THR A 3 -14.01 11.80 4.54
CA THR A 3 -12.66 11.49 5.03
C THR A 3 -11.95 10.56 4.07
N ARG A 4 -10.67 10.84 3.80
CA ARG A 4 -9.77 9.89 3.15
C ARG A 4 -9.10 9.01 4.21
N THR A 5 -8.96 7.73 3.91
CA THR A 5 -8.40 6.75 4.84
C THR A 5 -7.27 5.98 4.19
N LEU A 6 -6.14 5.94 4.88
CA LEU A 6 -5.02 5.05 4.61
C LEU A 6 -4.86 4.07 5.77
N PHE A 7 -4.32 2.91 5.50
CA PHE A 7 -3.89 1.94 6.49
C PHE A 7 -2.37 1.85 6.48
N LEU A 8 -1.83 1.49 7.64
CA LEU A 8 -0.43 1.17 7.83
C LEU A 8 -0.32 -0.31 8.14
N ALA A 9 0.43 -1.05 7.33
CA ALA A 9 0.85 -2.40 7.65
C ALA A 9 2.31 -2.44 8.09
N TRP A 10 2.63 -3.42 8.93
CA TRP A 10 3.97 -3.80 9.34
C TRP A 10 4.27 -5.20 8.83
N GLU A 11 5.46 -5.39 8.25
CA GLU A 11 6.00 -6.69 7.87
C GLU A 11 7.00 -7.16 8.91
N ASP A 12 6.83 -8.39 9.39
CA ASP A 12 7.84 -9.05 10.20
C ASP A 12 8.99 -9.56 9.31
N GLN A 13 10.00 -8.72 9.07
CA GLN A 13 11.17 -9.13 8.26
C GLN A 13 11.97 -10.24 8.92
N GLU A 14 12.00 -10.28 10.26
CA GLU A 14 12.97 -11.06 11.02
C GLU A 14 12.61 -12.55 11.11
N GLN A 15 11.32 -12.90 11.18
CA GLN A 15 10.90 -14.28 11.42
C GLN A 15 10.04 -14.88 10.30
N THR A 16 9.00 -14.17 9.86
CA THR A 16 7.90 -14.81 9.10
C THR A 16 7.59 -14.20 7.74
N ARG A 17 8.02 -12.97 7.45
CA ARG A 17 7.57 -12.18 6.28
C ARG A 17 6.05 -11.98 6.24
N GLN A 18 5.41 -12.09 7.40
CA GLN A 18 3.97 -11.90 7.54
C GLN A 18 3.65 -10.42 7.68
N TRP A 19 2.57 -10.00 7.02
CA TRP A 19 2.08 -8.63 7.07
C TRP A 19 0.91 -8.50 8.04
N PHE A 20 0.93 -7.41 8.80
CA PHE A 20 -0.12 -7.05 9.76
C PHE A 20 -0.59 -5.62 9.49
N PRO A 21 -1.85 -5.42 9.08
CA PRO A 21 -2.47 -4.10 9.15
C PRO A 21 -2.55 -3.65 10.61
N ILE A 22 -1.72 -2.69 11.01
CA ILE A 22 -1.57 -2.27 12.41
C ILE A 22 -2.26 -0.95 12.70
N GLY A 23 -2.40 -0.07 11.71
CA GLY A 23 -2.87 1.30 11.95
C GLY A 23 -3.81 1.82 10.87
N ARG A 24 -4.59 2.81 11.24
CA ARG A 24 -5.49 3.56 10.37
C ARG A 24 -5.20 5.05 10.52
N LEU A 25 -4.94 5.70 9.39
CA LEU A 25 -4.81 7.14 9.27
C LEU A 25 -6.03 7.69 8.53
N ASP A 26 -6.76 8.60 9.16
CA ASP A 26 -7.84 9.35 8.53
C ASP A 26 -7.42 10.82 8.35
N ALA A 27 -7.75 11.40 7.20
CA ALA A 27 -7.70 12.84 6.96
C ALA A 27 -9.10 13.36 6.65
N ASP A 28 -9.48 14.42 7.35
CA ASP A 28 -10.65 15.21 7.01
C ASP A 28 -10.38 16.01 5.72
N ILE A 29 -11.34 16.05 4.80
CA ILE A 29 -11.20 16.74 3.51
C ILE A 29 -11.52 18.24 3.64
N GLU A 30 -12.32 18.62 4.63
CA GLU A 30 -12.78 19.99 4.85
C GLU A 30 -11.91 20.73 5.88
N ARG A 31 -11.21 20.00 6.75
CA ARG A 31 -10.40 20.57 7.84
C ARG A 31 -9.02 19.92 7.87
N PRO A 32 -7.97 20.65 8.26
CA PRO A 32 -6.65 20.08 8.45
C PRO A 32 -6.64 19.27 9.76
N LEU A 33 -7.25 18.09 9.77
CA LEU A 33 -7.25 17.19 10.92
C LEU A 33 -6.88 15.78 10.46
N TYR A 34 -5.72 15.33 10.94
CA TYR A 34 -5.25 13.97 10.80
C TYR A 34 -5.50 13.20 12.08
N ARG A 35 -5.95 11.95 11.95
CA ARG A 35 -6.24 11.07 13.07
C ARG A 35 -5.60 9.70 12.83
N PHE A 36 -4.70 9.28 13.70
CA PHE A 36 -4.10 7.95 13.66
C PHE A 36 -4.56 7.10 14.84
N ARG A 37 -4.93 5.86 14.56
CA ARG A 37 -5.33 4.87 15.57
C ARG A 37 -4.78 3.50 15.20
N TYR A 38 -4.37 2.74 16.19
CA TYR A 38 -4.14 1.31 16.00
C TYR A 38 -5.46 0.57 15.74
N ILE A 39 -5.35 -0.51 14.98
CA ILE A 39 -6.44 -1.45 14.73
C ILE A 39 -6.09 -2.83 15.29
N GLU A 40 -7.04 -3.76 15.27
CA GLU A 40 -6.88 -5.09 15.89
C GLU A 40 -5.65 -5.86 15.38
N GLY A 41 -5.20 -5.63 14.15
CA GLY A 41 -4.00 -6.28 13.63
C GLY A 41 -2.71 -5.89 14.38
N ALA A 42 -2.66 -4.75 15.06
CA ALA A 42 -1.53 -4.41 15.95
C ALA A 42 -1.50 -5.26 17.22
N LYS A 43 -2.68 -5.53 17.81
CA LYS A 43 -2.78 -6.43 18.97
C LYS A 43 -2.42 -7.86 18.57
N ARG A 44 -2.84 -8.28 17.37
CA ARG A 44 -2.45 -9.58 16.79
C ARG A 44 -0.94 -9.67 16.61
N ALA A 45 -0.33 -8.67 15.97
CA ALA A 45 1.12 -8.58 15.80
C ALA A 45 1.88 -8.59 17.13
N GLN A 46 1.35 -7.93 18.17
CA GLN A 46 1.91 -7.97 19.52
C GLN A 46 1.87 -9.36 20.13
N LYS A 47 0.75 -10.04 20.01
CA LYS A 47 0.55 -11.37 20.58
C LYS A 47 1.39 -12.43 19.88
N GLU A 48 1.45 -12.38 18.56
CA GLU A 48 2.13 -13.40 17.74
C GLU A 48 3.64 -13.16 17.66
N LEU A 49 4.07 -11.91 17.52
CA LEU A 49 5.45 -11.56 17.14
C LEU A 49 6.06 -10.43 17.97
N LYS A 50 5.43 -10.05 19.10
CA LYS A 50 5.92 -9.01 20.02
C LYS A 50 6.17 -7.64 19.36
N PHE A 51 5.36 -7.30 18.35
CA PHE A 51 5.41 -6.00 17.68
C PHE A 51 5.51 -4.82 18.69
N PRO A 52 6.59 -4.02 18.67
CA PRO A 52 6.69 -2.86 19.53
C PRO A 52 5.74 -1.75 19.04
N PRO A 53 5.12 -0.96 19.93
CA PRO A 53 4.45 0.28 19.52
C PRO A 53 5.39 1.16 18.68
N LEU A 54 4.79 1.97 17.82
CA LEU A 54 5.52 2.88 16.95
C LEU A 54 6.07 4.02 17.81
N TRP A 55 7.27 4.50 17.49
CA TRP A 55 7.90 5.60 18.21
C TRP A 55 7.03 6.86 18.24
N ASP A 56 6.41 7.20 17.11
CA ASP A 56 5.47 8.32 17.00
C ASP A 56 4.14 8.08 17.76
N PHE A 57 3.82 6.82 18.08
CA PHE A 57 2.53 6.39 18.63
C PHE A 57 2.71 5.33 19.75
N PRO A 58 3.28 5.69 20.91
CA PRO A 58 3.73 4.72 21.91
C PRO A 58 2.61 3.95 22.64
N GLN A 59 1.39 4.49 22.65
CA GLN A 59 0.21 3.91 23.30
C GLN A 59 -0.77 3.35 22.26
N LEU A 60 -1.11 2.05 22.33
CA LEU A 60 -1.98 1.40 21.33
C LEU A 60 -3.44 1.84 21.39
N LEU A 61 -3.94 2.22 22.57
CA LEU A 61 -5.33 2.58 22.77
C LEU A 61 -5.59 4.08 22.56
N GLU A 62 -4.55 4.85 22.30
CA GLU A 62 -4.62 6.30 22.16
C GLU A 62 -5.18 6.71 20.80
N ASP A 63 -5.86 7.85 20.79
CA ASP A 63 -6.46 8.46 19.60
C ASP A 63 -5.69 9.71 19.17
N TYR A 64 -4.58 9.48 18.46
CA TYR A 64 -3.67 10.55 18.06
C TYR A 64 -4.30 11.48 17.05
N LYS A 65 -4.27 12.78 17.33
CA LYS A 65 -4.79 13.84 16.46
C LYS A 65 -3.72 14.90 16.23
N SER A 66 -3.68 15.42 15.02
CA SER A 66 -2.74 16.47 14.63
C SER A 66 -3.33 17.34 13.52
N LEU A 67 -2.96 18.62 13.50
CA LEU A 67 -3.28 19.52 12.39
C LEU A 67 -2.34 19.32 11.20
N GLU A 68 -1.19 18.68 11.44
CA GLU A 68 -0.20 18.32 10.43
C GLU A 68 -0.12 16.80 10.25
N LEU A 69 0.29 16.35 9.07
CA LEU A 69 0.54 14.94 8.82
C LEU A 69 1.68 14.44 9.72
N PHE A 70 1.44 13.34 10.45
CA PHE A 70 2.41 12.78 11.38
C PHE A 70 3.75 12.43 10.70
N PRO A 71 4.90 12.60 11.40
CA PRO A 71 6.22 12.35 10.82
C PRO A 71 6.37 10.99 10.14
N LEU A 72 5.84 9.91 10.74
CA LEU A 72 5.84 8.56 10.16
C LEU A 72 5.32 8.52 8.72
N PHE A 73 4.29 9.30 8.40
CA PHE A 73 3.69 9.36 7.06
C PHE A 73 4.33 10.46 6.21
N ARG A 74 4.57 11.64 6.79
CA ARG A 74 5.19 12.77 6.08
C ARG A 74 6.56 12.41 5.52
N ASN A 75 7.35 11.63 6.24
CA ASN A 75 8.68 11.21 5.83
C ASN A 75 8.66 10.19 4.67
N ARG A 76 7.48 9.73 4.22
CA ARG A 76 7.29 8.82 3.08
C ARG A 76 6.81 9.55 1.82
N VAL A 77 6.60 10.85 1.92
CA VAL A 77 6.10 11.70 0.85
C VAL A 77 7.29 12.42 0.23
N ILE A 78 7.36 12.45 -1.10
CA ILE A 78 8.42 13.18 -1.80
C ILE A 78 8.31 14.68 -1.51
N ALA A 79 9.41 15.31 -1.10
CA ALA A 79 9.44 16.73 -0.77
C ALA A 79 9.12 17.60 -1.99
N GLN A 80 8.44 18.73 -1.79
CA GLN A 80 8.05 19.63 -2.87
C GLN A 80 9.25 20.19 -3.66
N GLY A 81 10.35 20.50 -2.97
CA GLY A 81 11.56 21.07 -3.60
C GLY A 81 12.52 20.06 -4.23
N ARG A 82 12.16 18.76 -4.30
CA ARG A 82 13.06 17.74 -4.84
C ARG A 82 13.12 17.86 -6.39
N PRO A 83 14.29 17.97 -7.02
CA PRO A 83 14.39 18.25 -8.46
C PRO A 83 13.70 17.21 -9.37
N ASP A 84 13.67 15.94 -8.96
CA ASP A 84 13.07 14.81 -9.67
C ASP A 84 11.59 14.57 -9.29
N ARG A 85 10.94 15.51 -8.60
CA ARG A 85 9.56 15.33 -8.11
C ARG A 85 8.56 15.08 -9.24
N THR A 86 8.64 15.85 -10.33
CA THR A 86 7.72 15.69 -11.47
C THR A 86 7.84 14.29 -12.08
N ASP A 87 9.07 13.82 -12.33
CA ASP A 87 9.32 12.49 -12.88
C ASP A 87 8.83 11.39 -11.92
N TYR A 88 9.09 11.55 -10.63
CA TYR A 88 8.61 10.62 -9.60
C TYR A 88 7.08 10.53 -9.57
N LEU A 89 6.37 11.66 -9.61
CA LEU A 89 4.90 11.68 -9.65
C LEU A 89 4.36 11.11 -10.97
N GLY A 90 5.02 11.40 -12.09
CA GLY A 90 4.72 10.80 -13.38
C GLY A 90 4.80 9.27 -13.36
N ASN A 91 5.84 8.71 -12.72
CA ASN A 91 5.99 7.27 -12.52
C ASN A 91 4.90 6.64 -11.62
N LEU A 92 4.29 7.43 -10.72
CA LEU A 92 3.12 7.03 -9.93
C LEU A 92 1.78 7.23 -10.69
N GLY A 93 1.83 7.82 -11.89
CA GLY A 93 0.65 8.24 -12.64
C GLY A 93 -0.14 9.35 -11.94
N LEU A 94 0.54 10.18 -11.14
CA LEU A 94 -0.05 11.26 -10.36
C LEU A 94 0.21 12.62 -11.01
N HIS A 95 -0.71 13.57 -10.76
CA HIS A 95 -0.53 14.97 -11.15
C HIS A 95 0.54 15.65 -10.28
N GLU A 96 1.15 16.72 -10.79
CA GLU A 96 2.19 17.48 -10.05
C GLU A 96 1.68 18.06 -8.72
N ASN A 97 0.39 18.40 -8.69
CA ASN A 97 -0.33 18.91 -7.53
C ASN A 97 -0.89 17.82 -6.61
N ALA A 98 -0.54 16.55 -6.85
CA ALA A 98 -0.93 15.45 -5.97
C ALA A 98 -0.53 15.75 -4.53
N ASP A 99 -1.44 15.45 -3.61
CA ASP A 99 -1.20 15.71 -2.21
C ASP A 99 -0.55 14.50 -1.52
N PRO A 100 -0.12 14.63 -0.25
CA PRO A 100 0.49 13.53 0.48
C PRO A 100 -0.33 12.24 0.51
N PHE A 101 -1.65 12.33 0.58
CA PHE A 101 -2.53 11.14 0.62
C PHE A 101 -2.56 10.44 -0.73
N ASP A 102 -2.63 11.19 -1.83
CA ASP A 102 -2.60 10.63 -3.18
C ASP A 102 -1.28 9.87 -3.41
N MET A 103 -0.16 10.49 -3.01
CA MET A 103 1.16 9.87 -3.12
C MET A 103 1.27 8.58 -2.32
N LEU A 104 0.89 8.61 -1.03
CA LEU A 104 0.95 7.46 -0.14
C LEU A 104 0.01 6.33 -0.60
N SER A 105 -1.13 6.66 -1.21
CA SER A 105 -2.11 5.67 -1.68
C SER A 105 -1.60 4.81 -2.84
N VAL A 106 -0.63 5.30 -3.61
CA VAL A 106 -0.08 4.59 -4.78
C VAL A 106 1.32 4.05 -4.50
N SER A 107 2.17 4.81 -3.82
CA SER A 107 3.59 4.47 -3.66
C SER A 107 3.86 3.38 -2.62
N GLY A 108 2.86 3.00 -1.82
CA GLY A 108 3.07 2.13 -0.67
C GLY A 108 3.77 2.83 0.49
N GLY A 109 4.18 4.09 0.34
CA GLY A 109 5.06 4.77 1.32
C GLY A 109 6.37 4.02 1.59
N TYR A 110 6.82 3.22 0.64
CA TYR A 110 7.95 2.30 0.81
C TYR A 110 9.22 3.03 1.22
N ARG A 111 9.89 2.51 2.24
CA ARG A 111 11.22 2.96 2.66
C ARG A 111 12.10 1.75 2.90
N VAL A 112 13.36 1.83 2.46
CA VAL A 112 14.36 0.79 2.70
C VAL A 112 14.73 0.69 4.19
N THR A 113 14.47 1.76 4.96
CA THR A 113 14.88 1.89 6.35
C THR A 113 13.90 1.33 7.36
N ASP A 114 12.74 0.83 6.91
CA ASP A 114 11.71 0.28 7.79
C ASP A 114 10.82 -0.73 7.09
N ASP A 115 9.97 -1.38 7.89
CA ASP A 115 9.17 -2.52 7.47
C ASP A 115 7.69 -2.16 7.35
N TYR A 116 7.40 -0.91 6.96
CA TYR A 116 6.03 -0.41 6.88
C TYR A 116 5.59 -0.17 5.44
N GLU A 117 4.33 -0.51 5.17
CA GLU A 117 3.65 -0.20 3.92
C GLU A 117 2.35 0.54 4.21
N VAL A 118 2.08 1.58 3.43
CA VAL A 118 0.86 2.37 3.47
C VAL A 118 -0.01 1.99 2.29
N PHE A 119 -1.29 1.72 2.53
CA PHE A 119 -2.21 1.36 1.46
C PHE A 119 -3.59 2.01 1.67
N PRO A 120 -4.35 2.27 0.59
CA PRO A 120 -5.62 2.95 0.70
C PRO A 120 -6.71 2.03 1.25
N LYS A 121 -7.71 2.64 1.89
CA LYS A 121 -8.97 1.95 2.13
C LYS A 121 -9.65 1.68 0.78
N LEU A 122 -9.87 0.40 0.46
CA LEU A 122 -10.69 0.02 -0.70
C LEU A 122 -12.15 0.39 -0.45
N VAL A 123 -12.73 1.13 -1.40
CA VAL A 123 -14.14 1.54 -1.37
C VAL A 123 -14.87 0.78 -2.45
N LYS A 124 -15.83 -0.06 -2.04
CA LYS A 124 -16.68 -0.81 -2.96
C LYS A 124 -17.83 0.07 -3.45
N ALA A 125 -18.10 0.01 -4.74
CA ALA A 125 -19.31 0.52 -5.35
C ALA A 125 -20.52 -0.34 -4.97
N LYS A 126 -21.72 0.11 -5.36
CA LYS A 126 -22.98 -0.57 -5.01
C LYS A 126 -23.09 -1.99 -5.58
N ASP A 127 -22.44 -2.24 -6.71
CA ASP A 127 -22.36 -3.56 -7.37
C ASP A 127 -21.24 -4.45 -6.80
N GLY A 128 -20.51 -3.98 -5.79
CA GLY A 128 -19.39 -4.70 -5.17
C GLY A 128 -18.05 -4.54 -5.87
N SER A 129 -18.01 -3.88 -7.04
CA SER A 129 -16.76 -3.55 -7.73
C SER A 129 -15.96 -2.50 -6.96
N PHE A 130 -14.67 -2.39 -7.21
CA PHE A 130 -13.84 -1.31 -6.68
C PHE A 130 -12.72 -0.99 -7.66
N VAL A 131 -12.16 0.21 -7.54
CA VAL A 131 -10.99 0.64 -8.30
C VAL A 131 -9.88 0.94 -7.32
N CYS A 132 -8.69 0.45 -7.64
CA CYS A 132 -7.47 0.79 -6.91
C CYS A 132 -6.29 0.85 -7.87
N ARG A 133 -5.23 1.54 -7.44
CA ARG A 133 -3.98 1.65 -8.18
C ARG A 133 -2.85 1.17 -7.28
N PHE A 134 -1.95 0.39 -7.84
CA PHE A 134 -0.84 -0.21 -7.11
C PHE A 134 0.30 -0.58 -8.07
N PHE A 135 1.48 -0.81 -7.51
CA PHE A 135 2.58 -1.43 -8.23
C PHE A 135 2.44 -2.95 -8.27
N LEU A 136 2.81 -3.56 -9.40
CA LEU A 136 2.80 -5.01 -9.57
C LEU A 136 3.76 -5.68 -8.58
N HIS A 137 3.26 -6.65 -7.80
CA HIS A 137 4.06 -7.39 -6.84
C HIS A 137 4.56 -8.71 -7.44
N GLY A 138 5.69 -9.19 -6.91
CA GLY A 138 6.21 -10.52 -7.20
C GLY A 138 6.71 -10.78 -8.62
N TRP A 139 6.72 -9.79 -9.52
CA TRP A 139 7.11 -9.97 -10.92
C TRP A 139 8.47 -10.68 -11.11
N ARG A 140 9.42 -10.49 -10.18
CA ARG A 140 10.74 -11.14 -10.18
C ARG A 140 10.68 -12.67 -10.02
N HIS A 141 9.57 -13.19 -9.51
CA HIS A 141 9.33 -14.63 -9.31
C HIS A 141 8.59 -15.27 -10.48
N THR A 142 8.23 -14.49 -11.50
CA THR A 142 7.59 -15.02 -12.71
C THR A 142 8.62 -15.59 -13.68
N SER A 143 8.16 -16.36 -14.67
CA SER A 143 9.04 -16.94 -15.68
C SER A 143 9.76 -15.86 -16.49
N ARG A 144 10.94 -16.18 -17.02
CA ARG A 144 11.70 -15.24 -17.86
C ARG A 144 10.87 -14.69 -19.06
N PRO A 145 10.12 -15.51 -19.81
CA PRO A 145 9.22 -14.99 -20.85
C PRO A 145 8.18 -14.00 -20.33
N ALA A 146 7.63 -14.22 -19.14
CA ALA A 146 6.69 -13.28 -18.53
C ALA A 146 7.35 -11.96 -18.15
N GLN A 147 8.59 -11.98 -17.67
CA GLN A 147 9.35 -10.76 -17.38
C GLN A 147 9.70 -9.99 -18.66
N GLU A 148 10.08 -10.68 -19.73
CA GLU A 148 10.30 -10.08 -21.05
C GLU A 148 9.00 -9.46 -21.58
N ARG A 149 7.87 -10.16 -21.42
CA ARG A 149 6.55 -9.68 -21.81
C ARG A 149 6.09 -8.47 -20.99
N LEU A 150 6.37 -8.47 -19.68
CA LEU A 150 6.09 -7.36 -18.77
C LEU A 150 6.76 -6.06 -19.25
N ASN A 151 8.02 -6.14 -19.71
CA ASN A 151 8.75 -4.99 -20.24
C ASN A 151 8.16 -4.43 -21.55
N ALA A 152 7.32 -5.20 -22.25
CA ALA A 152 6.67 -4.81 -23.49
C ALA A 152 5.22 -4.31 -23.30
N LEU A 153 4.71 -4.26 -22.05
CA LEU A 153 3.36 -3.77 -21.76
C LEU A 153 3.18 -2.32 -22.19
N LYS A 154 1.97 -2.01 -22.67
CA LYS A 154 1.58 -0.65 -23.03
C LYS A 154 0.54 -0.09 -22.07
N THR A 155 0.55 1.23 -21.89
CA THR A 155 -0.49 1.92 -21.13
C THR A 155 -1.87 1.63 -21.75
N GLY A 156 -2.83 1.26 -20.90
CA GLY A 156 -4.20 0.93 -21.32
C GLY A 156 -4.38 -0.50 -21.83
N GLU A 157 -3.33 -1.31 -21.85
CA GLU A 157 -3.44 -2.73 -22.16
C GLU A 157 -4.23 -3.46 -21.07
N GLU A 158 -5.23 -4.23 -21.49
CA GLU A 158 -6.06 -5.01 -20.57
C GLU A 158 -5.29 -6.22 -20.02
N LEU A 159 -5.52 -6.50 -18.74
CA LEU A 159 -4.96 -7.66 -18.05
C LEU A 159 -6.08 -8.53 -17.51
N TYR A 160 -5.86 -9.84 -17.51
CA TYR A 160 -6.73 -10.80 -16.86
C TYR A 160 -6.36 -11.00 -15.40
N VAL A 161 -7.38 -11.20 -14.59
CA VAL A 161 -7.28 -11.45 -13.16
C VAL A 161 -7.61 -12.91 -12.90
N THR A 162 -6.76 -13.63 -12.17
CA THR A 162 -6.97 -15.03 -11.82
C THR A 162 -6.73 -15.25 -10.33
N LEU A 163 -7.56 -16.07 -9.69
CA LEU A 163 -7.35 -16.48 -8.30
C LEU A 163 -6.38 -17.66 -8.24
N GLU A 164 -5.32 -17.51 -7.45
CA GLU A 164 -4.40 -18.59 -7.09
C GLU A 164 -4.72 -19.05 -5.67
N LEU A 165 -5.20 -20.28 -5.52
CA LEU A 165 -5.58 -20.87 -4.22
C LEU A 165 -4.45 -21.68 -3.56
N THR A 166 -3.29 -21.75 -4.20
CA THR A 166 -2.16 -22.61 -3.82
C THR A 166 -0.87 -21.81 -3.70
N ASN A 167 -0.95 -20.50 -3.44
CA ASN A 167 0.24 -19.68 -3.31
C ASN A 167 1.04 -20.15 -2.08
N PRO A 168 2.32 -20.53 -2.22
CA PRO A 168 3.08 -21.13 -1.12
C PRO A 168 3.36 -20.15 0.02
N VAL A 169 3.22 -18.84 -0.22
CA VAL A 169 3.50 -17.79 0.77
C VAL A 169 2.21 -17.28 1.41
N THR A 170 1.15 -17.09 0.64
CA THR A 170 -0.09 -16.43 1.13
C THR A 170 -1.31 -17.35 1.16
N GLY A 171 -1.22 -18.57 0.63
CA GLY A 171 -2.35 -19.47 0.41
C GLY A 171 -3.24 -18.98 -0.74
N LEU A 172 -3.88 -17.83 -0.57
CA LEU A 172 -4.66 -17.12 -1.59
C LEU A 172 -3.83 -15.97 -2.17
N ALA A 173 -3.85 -15.81 -3.50
CA ALA A 173 -3.31 -14.65 -4.18
C ALA A 173 -4.13 -14.31 -5.41
N VAL A 174 -4.05 -13.05 -5.85
CA VAL A 174 -4.66 -12.60 -7.11
C VAL A 174 -3.54 -12.38 -8.12
N GLN A 175 -3.51 -13.21 -9.17
CA GLN A 175 -2.57 -13.13 -10.27
C GLN A 175 -3.06 -12.16 -11.34
N LEU A 176 -2.10 -11.48 -11.96
CA LEU A 176 -2.31 -10.66 -13.14
C LEU A 176 -1.63 -11.32 -14.34
N GLN A 177 -2.38 -11.47 -15.42
CA GLN A 177 -1.93 -12.11 -16.65
C GLN A 177 -2.21 -11.21 -17.84
N THR A 178 -1.32 -11.24 -18.82
CA THR A 178 -1.57 -10.62 -20.13
C THR A 178 -2.60 -11.43 -20.92
N THR A 179 -3.20 -10.83 -21.96
CA THR A 179 -4.18 -11.51 -22.81
C THR A 179 -3.57 -12.68 -23.61
N ASP A 180 -2.26 -12.69 -23.81
CA ASP A 180 -1.46 -13.79 -24.37
C ASP A 180 -0.94 -14.77 -23.30
N TYR A 181 -1.58 -14.80 -22.13
CA TYR A 181 -1.41 -15.81 -21.07
C TYR A 181 -0.04 -15.84 -20.38
N HIS A 182 0.73 -14.74 -20.44
CA HIS A 182 1.88 -14.59 -19.55
C HIS A 182 1.42 -14.10 -18.17
N MET A 183 1.65 -14.90 -17.13
CA MET A 183 1.46 -14.46 -15.74
C MET A 183 2.63 -13.57 -15.32
N ILE A 184 2.34 -12.28 -15.14
CA ILE A 184 3.34 -11.22 -14.98
C ILE A 184 3.57 -10.81 -13.52
N GLY A 185 2.67 -11.20 -12.62
CA GLY A 185 2.83 -11.01 -11.18
C GLY A 185 1.51 -11.08 -10.44
N TRP A 186 1.48 -10.44 -9.28
CA TRP A 186 0.35 -10.48 -8.35
C TRP A 186 -0.05 -9.08 -7.91
N THR A 187 -1.28 -8.97 -7.42
CA THR A 187 -1.70 -7.79 -6.65
C THR A 187 -0.97 -7.74 -5.31
N PRO A 188 -0.88 -6.56 -4.67
CA PRO A 188 -0.52 -6.46 -3.26
C PRO A 188 -1.45 -7.29 -2.37
N ARG A 189 -0.92 -7.74 -1.23
CA ARG A 189 -1.64 -8.62 -0.29
C ARG A 189 -2.87 -7.96 0.33
N TYR A 190 -2.92 -6.64 0.42
CA TYR A 190 -4.07 -5.93 0.98
C TYR A 190 -5.31 -5.93 0.07
N ILE A 191 -5.19 -6.43 -1.17
CA ILE A 191 -6.31 -6.62 -2.11
C ILE A 191 -6.97 -7.99 -1.93
N VAL A 192 -6.25 -8.94 -1.33
CA VAL A 192 -6.64 -10.33 -1.12
C VAL A 192 -7.31 -10.50 0.23
#